data_AF-A0A2N0M9H6-F1
#
_entry.id   AF-A0A2N0M9H6-F1
#
_cell.length_a   1.000
_cell.length_b   1.000
_cell.length_c   1.000
_cell.angle_alpha   90.00
_cell.angle_beta   90.00
_cell.angle_gamma   90.00
#
_symmetry.space_group_name_H-M   'P 1'
#
loop_
_entity.id
_entity.type
_entity.pdbx_description
1 polymer ?
#
loop_
_entity_poly.entity_id
_entity_poly.type
_entity_poly.pdbx_seq_one_letter_code
_entity_poly.pdbx_strand_id
1 'polypeptide(L)'
;MIHPLAESIPPVRMAFGEVFPEAELTNLLDEGPLIDFDDRLTPKLLRRMGTLVNYSADHGADAMGLACSVDAPAVATLKGFLMARAA
;
A
#
# COMPACT_ATOMS: atom_id res chain seq x y z
N MET A 1 3.58 -3.32 -4.12
CA MET A 1 3.87 -2.88 -2.74
C MET A 1 3.81 -1.36 -2.68
N ILE A 2 3.17 -0.80 -1.65
CA ILE A 2 3.02 0.65 -1.45
C ILE A 2 3.89 1.07 -0.26
N HIS A 3 4.70 2.12 -0.45
CA HIS A 3 5.75 2.54 0.47
C HIS A 3 5.58 4.01 0.85
N PRO A 4 5.69 4.38 2.14
CA PRO A 4 5.83 5.77 2.55
C PRO A 4 7.28 6.25 2.65
N LEU A 5 8.24 5.33 2.52
CA LEU A 5 9.68 5.58 2.64
C LEU A 5 10.43 4.78 1.58
N ALA A 6 11.33 5.42 0.84
CA ALA A 6 12.13 4.77 -0.20
C ALA A 6 13.01 3.65 0.37
N GLU A 7 13.47 3.80 1.62
CA GLU A 7 14.29 2.86 2.37
C GLU A 7 13.58 1.53 2.63
N SER A 8 12.25 1.50 2.58
CA SER A 8 11.49 0.25 2.71
C SER A 8 11.46 -0.59 1.42
N ILE A 9 11.87 -0.04 0.27
CA ILE A 9 11.86 -0.77 -1.00
C ILE A 9 12.93 -1.88 -1.05
N PRO A 10 14.22 -1.63 -0.76
CA PRO A 10 15.24 -2.69 -0.78
C PRO A 10 14.92 -3.92 0.09
N PRO A 11 14.52 -3.79 1.38
CA PRO A 11 14.22 -4.96 2.20
C PRO A 11 12.98 -5.73 1.71
N VAL A 12 11.97 -5.05 1.15
CA VAL A 12 10.82 -5.72 0.53
C VAL A 12 11.25 -6.50 -0.71
N ARG A 13 12.09 -5.93 -1.59
CA ARG A 13 12.60 -6.65 -2.76
C ARG A 13 13.42 -7.87 -2.37
N MET A 14 14.25 -7.76 -1.33
CA MET A 14 15.03 -8.87 -0.79
C MET A 14 14.11 -9.98 -0.25
N ALA A 15 13.14 -9.63 0.59
CA ALA A 15 12.19 -10.58 1.16
C ALA A 15 11.36 -11.31 0.09
N PHE A 16 10.86 -10.59 -0.93
CA PHE A 16 10.18 -11.23 -2.06
C PHE A 16 11.11 -12.14 -2.86
N GLY A 17 12.34 -11.70 -3.14
CA GLY A 17 13.34 -12.52 -3.83
C GLY A 17 13.69 -13.82 -3.09
N GLU A 18 13.62 -13.82 -1.76
CA GLU A 18 13.91 -15.00 -0.93
C GLU A 18 12.68 -15.91 -0.72
N VAL A 19 11.52 -15.33 -0.45
CA VAL A 19 10.34 -16.06 0.04
C VAL A 19 9.29 -16.29 -1.05
N PHE A 20 9.20 -15.41 -2.04
CA PHE A 20 8.21 -15.50 -3.11
C PHE A 20 8.76 -14.97 -4.46
N PRO A 21 9.82 -15.59 -4.99
CA PRO A 21 10.58 -15.10 -6.15
C PRO A 21 9.79 -15.05 -7.46
N GLU A 22 8.71 -15.82 -7.57
CA GLU A 22 7.82 -15.84 -8.74
C GLU A 22 6.90 -14.63 -8.84
N ALA A 23 6.80 -13.81 -7.78
CA ALA A 23 5.98 -12.62 -7.80
C ALA A 23 6.59 -11.51 -8.67
N GLU A 24 5.81 -10.97 -9.60
CA GLU A 24 6.16 -9.76 -10.35
C GLU A 24 5.97 -8.52 -9.47
N LEU A 25 7.01 -8.20 -8.69
CA LEU A 25 6.95 -7.13 -7.70
C LEU A 25 7.08 -5.73 -8.34
N THR A 26 6.00 -4.94 -8.25
CA THR A 26 6.01 -3.50 -8.51
C THR A 26 5.99 -2.71 -7.19
N ASN A 27 6.66 -1.55 -7.16
CA ASN A 27 6.75 -0.69 -5.98
C ASN A 27 6.20 0.70 -6.30
N LEU A 28 5.30 1.20 -5.45
CA LEU A 28 4.72 2.53 -5.52
C LEU A 28 5.14 3.31 -4.27
N LEU A 29 5.88 4.41 -4.46
CA LEU A 29 6.33 5.27 -3.38
C LEU A 29 5.43 6.50 -3.29
N ASP A 30 4.92 6.76 -2.10
CA ASP A 30 4.19 7.99 -1.77
C ASP A 30 4.60 8.44 -0.37
N GLU A 31 5.46 9.46 -0.27
CA GLU A 31 5.99 9.96 1.01
C GLU A 31 5.03 10.88 1.76
N GLY A 32 3.93 11.30 1.10
CA GLY A 32 2.99 12.24 1.70
C GLY A 32 2.28 11.76 2.97
N PRO A 33 1.95 10.47 3.16
CA PRO A 33 1.43 9.98 4.43
C PRO A 33 2.36 10.25 5.60
N LEU A 34 3.68 10.17 5.42
CA LEU A 34 4.64 10.46 6.49
C LEU A 34 4.60 11.94 6.92
N ILE A 35 4.37 12.84 5.95
CA ILE A 35 4.25 14.28 6.20
C ILE A 35 2.92 14.62 6.88
N ASP A 36 1.84 13.95 6.45
CA ASP A 36 0.48 14.23 6.87
C ASP A 36 0.07 13.46 8.15
N PHE A 37 0.91 12.54 8.65
CA PHE A 37 0.60 11.70 9.81
C PHE A 37 0.87 12.43 11.13
N ASP A 38 -0.17 12.56 11.94
CA ASP A 38 -0.19 13.24 13.24
C ASP A 38 -0.74 12.27 14.30
N ASP A 39 -0.10 11.10 14.44
CA ASP A 39 -0.45 9.99 15.33
C ASP A 39 -1.87 9.41 15.19
N ARG A 40 -2.56 9.75 14.10
CA ARG A 40 -3.91 9.26 13.81
C ARG A 40 -4.15 9.12 12.32
N LEU A 41 -4.91 8.08 11.99
CA LEU A 41 -5.35 7.86 10.63
C LEU A 41 -6.53 8.80 10.30
N THR A 42 -6.24 9.88 9.59
CA THR A 42 -7.26 10.86 9.19
C THR A 42 -8.04 10.38 7.96
N PRO A 43 -9.27 10.89 7.73
CA PRO A 43 -9.99 10.64 6.48
C PRO A 43 -9.22 11.08 5.22
N LYS A 44 -8.36 12.10 5.34
CA LYS A 44 -7.50 12.56 4.24
C LYS A 44 -6.46 11.48 3.89
N LEU A 45 -5.78 10.94 4.90
CA LEU A 45 -4.81 9.85 4.74
C LEU A 45 -5.48 8.59 4.17
N LEU A 46 -6.63 8.20 4.71
CA LEU A 46 -7.41 7.06 4.20
C LEU A 46 -7.78 7.20 2.72
N ARG A 47 -8.26 8.39 2.30
CA ARG A 47 -8.56 8.65 0.90
C ARG A 47 -7.32 8.56 0.01
N ARG A 48 -6.19 9.12 0.47
CA ARG A 48 -4.92 9.04 -0.25
C ARG A 48 -4.49 7.60 -0.49
N MET A 49 -4.49 6.79 0.57
CA MET A 49 -4.20 5.35 0.48
C MET A 49 -5.17 4.62 -0.44
N GLY A 50 -6.47 4.94 -0.36
CA GLY A 50 -7.50 4.41 -1.26
C GLY A 50 -7.23 4.73 -2.72
N THR A 51 -6.76 5.94 -3.03
CA THR A 51 -6.34 6.31 -4.40
C THR A 51 -5.18 5.46 -4.90
N LEU A 52 -4.17 5.21 -4.06
CA LEU A 52 -3.01 4.38 -4.44
C LEU A 52 -3.40 2.92 -4.65
N VAL A 53 -4.25 2.39 -3.76
CA VAL A 53 -4.82 1.03 -3.88
C VAL A 53 -5.62 0.89 -5.18
N ASN A 54 -6.50 1.85 -5.48
CA ASN A 54 -7.26 1.85 -6.73
C ASN A 54 -6.36 1.97 -7.96
N TYR A 55 -5.36 2.84 -7.90
CA TYR A 55 -4.36 2.95 -8.96
C TYR A 55 -3.70 1.59 -9.23
N SER A 56 -3.23 0.89 -8.21
CA SER A 56 -2.63 -0.43 -8.38
C SER A 56 -3.61 -1.47 -8.94
N ALA A 57 -4.85 -1.50 -8.44
CA ALA A 57 -5.88 -2.43 -8.94
C ALA A 57 -6.22 -2.16 -10.41
N ASP A 58 -6.43 -0.89 -10.78
CA ASP A 58 -6.76 -0.47 -12.14
C ASP A 58 -5.61 -0.75 -13.14
N HIS A 59 -4.38 -0.96 -12.65
CA HIS A 59 -3.20 -1.33 -13.44
C HIS A 59 -2.86 -2.84 -13.35
N GLY A 60 -3.79 -3.66 -12.86
CA GLY A 60 -3.68 -5.12 -12.93
C GLY A 60 -2.91 -5.78 -11.78
N ALA A 61 -2.76 -5.12 -10.64
CA ALA A 61 -2.16 -5.76 -9.47
C ALA A 61 -3.09 -6.85 -8.89
N ASP A 62 -2.62 -8.11 -8.88
CA ASP A 62 -3.33 -9.24 -8.26
C ASP A 62 -3.39 -9.11 -6.72
N ALA A 63 -2.38 -8.47 -6.14
CA ALA A 63 -2.27 -8.26 -4.70
C ALA A 63 -1.56 -6.93 -4.39
N MET A 64 -1.93 -6.35 -3.26
CA MET A 64 -1.35 -5.10 -2.76
C MET A 64 -0.96 -5.28 -1.29
N GLY A 65 0.29 -4.95 -0.97
CA GLY A 65 0.78 -4.86 0.40
C GLY A 65 1.22 -3.44 0.72
N LEU A 66 0.99 -3.03 1.98
CA LEU A 66 1.42 -1.76 2.55
C LEU A 66 2.68 -2.02 3.37
N ALA A 67 3.78 -1.34 3.06
CA ALA A 67 5.08 -1.59 3.69
C ALA A 67 5.23 -0.97 5.09
N CYS A 68 4.25 -0.19 5.55
CA CYS A 68 4.30 0.51 6.83
C CYS A 68 3.31 -0.09 7.84
N SER A 69 3.79 -0.34 9.05
CA SER A 69 2.96 -0.88 10.14
C SER A 69 1.93 0.13 10.66
N VAL A 70 2.18 1.42 10.49
CA VAL A 70 1.24 2.50 10.85
C VAL A 70 -0.06 2.40 10.04
N ASP A 71 0.00 1.78 8.87
CA ASP A 71 -1.13 1.61 7.96
C ASP A 71 -1.98 0.38 8.28
N ALA A 72 -1.59 -0.46 9.24
CA ALA A 72 -2.32 -1.68 9.59
C ALA A 72 -3.81 -1.43 9.95
N PRO A 73 -4.19 -0.38 10.69
CA PRO A 73 -5.60 -0.06 10.94
C PRO A 73 -6.38 0.32 9.67
N ALA A 74 -5.71 0.80 8.62
CA ALA A 74 -6.34 1.20 7.36
C ALA A 74 -6.75 0.00 6.49
N VAL A 75 -6.11 -1.16 6.66
CA VAL A 75 -6.25 -2.32 5.77
C VAL A 75 -7.71 -2.80 5.65
N ALA A 76 -8.43 -2.90 6.77
CA ALA A 76 -9.83 -3.35 6.75
C ALA A 76 -10.73 -2.39 5.95
N THR A 77 -10.54 -1.09 6.14
CA THR A 77 -11.26 -0.04 5.41
C THR A 77 -10.96 -0.07 3.92
N LEU A 78 -9.67 -0.20 3.55
CA LEU A 78 -9.23 -0.24 2.16
C LEU A 78 -9.76 -1.47 1.42
N LYS A 79 -9.80 -2.63 2.10
CA LYS A 79 -10.41 -3.85 1.55
C LYS A 79 -11.89 -3.63 1.23
N GLY A 80 -12.62 -2.92 2.10
CA GLY A 80 -14.01 -2.55 1.86
C GLY A 80 -14.18 -1.72 0.58
N PHE A 81 -13.28 -0.77 0.30
CA PHE A 81 -13.31 0.03 -0.92
C PHE A 81 -13.11 -0.81 -2.19
N LEU A 82 -12.19 -1.77 -2.17
CA LEU A 82 -11.96 -2.67 -3.31
C LEU A 82 -13.18 -3.57 -3.56
N MET A 83 -13.74 -4.17 -2.50
CA MET A 83 -14.90 -5.07 -2.64
C MET A 83 -16.14 -4.36 -3.15
N ALA A 84 -16.37 -3.11 -2.73
CA ALA A 84 -17.49 -2.30 -3.22
C ALA A 84 -17.38 -1.92 -4.71
N ARG A 85 -16.19 -2.02 -5.32
CA ARG A 85 -16.00 -1.77 -6.77
C ARG A 85 -16.25 -3.00 -7.64
N ALA A 86 -16.18 -4.20 -7.05
CA ALA A 86 -16.34 -5.47 -7.76
C ALA A 86 -17.80 -5.98 -7.81
N ALA A 87 -18.74 -5.26 -7.17
CA ALA A 87 -20.16 -5.56 -7.10
C ALA A 87 -20.98 -4.59 -7.98
#